data_AF-C0EDC7-F1
#
_entry.id   AF-C0EDC7-F1
#
_cell.length_a   1.000
_cell.length_b   1.000
_cell.length_c   1.000
_cell.angle_alpha   90.00
_cell.angle_beta   90.00
_cell.angle_gamma   90.00
#
_symmetry.space_group_name_H-M   'P 1'
#
loop_
_entity.id
_entity.type
_entity.pdbx_description
1 polymer ?
#
loop_
_entity_poly.entity_id
_entity_poly.type
_entity_poly.pdbx_seq_one_letter_code
_entity_poly.pdbx_strand_id
1 'polypeptide(L)' 'MAEACGLGVLYSGFFATAANRSHALRNKLGFMRRDRVVTTLVIGYSGVTDYRTAQKDTASVRLF' A
#
# COMPACT_ATOMS: atom_id res chain seq x y z
N MET A 1 -8.10 2.31 -8.94
CA MET A 1 -7.89 2.16 -10.40
C MET A 1 -7.40 0.76 -10.74
N ALA A 2 -6.29 0.26 -10.15
CA ALA A 2 -5.81 -1.10 -10.39
C ALA A 2 -6.85 -2.21 -10.11
N GLU A 3 -7.58 -2.15 -9.00
CA GLU A 3 -8.73 -3.04 -8.72
C GLU A 3 -9.81 -3.01 -9.83
N ALA A 4 -10.08 -1.84 -10.41
CA ALA A 4 -11.03 -1.71 -11.52
C ALA A 4 -10.48 -2.29 -12.84
N CYS A 5 -9.15 -2.45 -12.94
CA CYS A 5 -8.47 -3.12 -14.04
C CYS A 5 -8.32 -4.65 -13.80
N GLY A 6 -8.94 -5.20 -12.76
CA GLY A 6 -8.87 -6.63 -12.42
C GLY A 6 -7.59 -7.06 -11.68
N LEU A 7 -6.83 -6.11 -11.13
CA LEU A 7 -5.63 -6.38 -10.33
C LEU A 7 -5.95 -6.29 -8.84
N GLY A 8 -5.47 -7.27 -8.07
CA GLY A 8 -5.45 -7.17 -6.61
C GLY A 8 -4.41 -6.16 -6.13
N VAL A 9 -4.76 -5.38 -5.12
CA VAL A 9 -3.92 -4.34 -4.53
C VAL A 9 -3.87 -4.46 -3.01
N LEU A 10 -2.67 -4.50 -2.46
CA LEU A 10 -2.42 -4.47 -1.03
C LEU A 10 -1.56 -3.27 -0.64
N TYR A 11 -2.08 -2.44 0.27
CA TYR A 11 -1.26 -1.45 0.96
C TYR A 11 -0.35 -2.12 1.99
N SER A 12 0.97 -1.88 1.91
CA SER A 12 1.93 -2.38 2.89
C SER A 12 2.71 -1.26 3.57
N GLY A 13 2.28 -0.91 4.79
CA GLY A 13 3.02 0.01 5.65
C GLY A 13 4.37 -0.55 6.12
N PHE A 14 4.50 -1.88 6.20
CA PHE A 14 5.77 -2.53 6.53
C PHE A 14 6.83 -2.26 5.46
N PHE A 15 6.50 -2.47 4.17
CA PHE A 15 7.43 -2.19 3.09
C PHE A 15 7.79 -0.71 3.00
N ALA A 16 6.83 0.19 3.23
CA ALA A 16 7.13 1.63 3.28
C ALA A 16 8.15 1.94 4.39
N THR A 17 8.01 1.31 5.56
CA THR A 17 8.96 1.47 6.67
C THR A 17 10.32 0.87 6.34
N ALA A 18 10.36 -0.34 5.79
CA ALA A 18 11.58 -1.03 5.39
C ALA A 18 12.36 -0.24 4.31
N ALA A 19 11.66 0.28 3.30
CA ALA A 19 12.25 1.09 2.23
C ALA A 19 12.80 2.43 2.72
N ASN A 20 12.29 2.99 3.83
CA ASN A 20 12.89 4.18 4.44
C ASN A 20 14.09 3.87 5.35
N ARG A 21 14.10 2.71 6.02
CA ARG A 21 15.12 2.38 7.03
C ARG A 21 16.33 1.63 6.48
N SER A 22 16.14 0.78 5.47
CA SER A 22 17.21 -0.07 4.93
C SER A 22 18.02 0.66 3.86
N HIS A 23 19.27 1.02 4.18
CA HIS A 23 20.18 1.67 3.23
C HIS A 23 20.43 0.82 1.98
N ALA A 24 20.59 -0.49 2.15
CA ALA A 24 20.77 -1.42 1.02
C ALA A 24 19.55 -1.42 0.09
N LEU A 25 18.33 -1.40 0.64
CA LEU A 25 17.10 -1.37 -0.15
C LEU A 25 16.92 -0.02 -0.85
N ARG A 26 17.22 1.10 -0.18
CA ARG A 26 17.20 2.44 -0.78
C ARG A 26 18.13 2.55 -1.98
N ASN A 27 19.35 2.05 -1.84
CA ASN A 27 20.32 2.02 -2.93
C ASN A 27 19.83 1.17 -4.10
N LYS A 28 19.28 -0.02 -3.83
CA LYS A 28 18.73 -0.90 -4.87
C LYS A 28 17.54 -0.27 -5.61
N LEU A 29 16.74 0.53 -4.92
CA LEU A 29 15.58 1.23 -5.49
C LEU A 29 15.94 2.60 -6.10
N GLY A 30 17.20 3.03 -6.04
CA GLY A 30 17.67 4.28 -6.63
C GLY A 30 17.21 5.54 -5.91
N PHE A 31 16.83 5.46 -4.64
CA PHE A 31 16.37 6.63 -3.88
C PHE A 31 17.51 7.55 -3.47
N MET A 32 17.33 8.85 -3.69
CA MET A 32 18.24 9.87 -3.21
C MET A 32 18.11 10.06 -1.69
N ARG A 33 19.07 10.76 -1.09
CA ARG A 33 19.13 10.96 0.37
C ARG A 33 17.90 11.65 0.95
N ARG A 34 17.22 12.50 0.18
CA ARG A 34 16.02 13.24 0.61
C ARG A 34 14.70 12.56 0.23
N ASP A 35 14.74 11.50 -0.56
CA ASP A 35 13.53 10.81 -0.99
C ASP A 35 12.92 10.04 0.18
N ARG A 36 11.60 10.08 0.29
CA ARG A 36 10.87 9.38 1.35
C ARG A 36 9.76 8.55 0.74
N VAL A 37 9.75 7.27 1.09
CA VAL A 37 8.67 6.37 0.68
C VAL A 37 7.47 6.65 1.57
N VAL A 38 6.41 7.20 1.00
CA VAL A 38 5.19 7.56 1.74
C VAL A 38 4.23 6.37 1.83
N THR A 39 4.19 5.54 0.78
CA THR A 39 3.25 4.43 0.66
C THR A 39 3.85 3.37 -0.27
N THR A 40 3.60 2.10 0.05
CA THR A 40 3.92 0.97 -0.84
C THR A 40 2.64 0.22 -1.16
N LEU A 41 2.39 0.06 -2.47
CA LEU A 41 1.28 -0.73 -3.00
C LEU A 41 1.87 -1.97 -3.68
N VAL A 42 1.45 -3.14 -3.23
CA VAL A 42 1.74 -4.42 -3.90
C VAL A 42 0.58 -4.67 -4.86
N ILE A 43 0.89 -4.86 -6.15
CA ILE A 43 -0.11 -5.00 -7.21
C ILE A 43 0.18 -6.28 -7.97
N GLY A 44 -0.85 -7.07 -8.27
CA GLY A 44 -0.71 -8.28 -9.07
C GLY A 44 -2.04 -8.97 -9.33
N TYR A 45 -2.01 -10.03 -10.14
CA TYR A 45 -3.14 -10.92 -10.28
C TYR A 45 -3.22 -11.84 -9.06
N SER A 46 -4.37 -11.87 -8.41
CA SER A 46 -4.57 -12.75 -7.28
C SER A 46 -4.65 -14.20 -7.75
N GLY A 47 -3.91 -15.08 -7.08
CA GLY A 47 -4.03 -16.53 -7.25
C GLY A 47 -5.24 -17.11 -6.52
N VAL A 48 -6.01 -16.26 -5.83
CA VAL A 48 -7.18 -16.62 -5.01
C VAL A 48 -8.34 -15.67 -5.30
N THR A 49 -9.55 -16.08 -4.94
CA THR A 49 -10.72 -15.19 -5.01
C THR A 49 -10.69 -14.26 -3.81
N ASP A 50 -10.34 -13.00 -4.04
CA ASP A 50 -10.44 -11.95 -3.04
C ASP A 50 -11.90 -11.55 -2.82
N TYR A 51 -12.32 -11.54 -1.55
CA TYR A 51 -13.64 -11.07 -1.15
C TYR A 51 -13.55 -9.63 -0.67
N ARG A 52 -14.59 -8.84 -0.96
CA ARG A 52 -14.68 -7.48 -0.41
C ARG A 52 -14.73 -7.57 1.11
N THR A 53 -13.95 -6.71 1.77
CA THR A 53 -14.06 -6.53 3.21
C THR A 53 -15.49 -6.10 3.54
N ALA A 54 -16.06 -6.67 4.60
CA ALA A 54 -17.36 -6.25 5.09
C ALA A 54 -17.36 -4.75 5.37
N GLN A 55 -18.52 -4.12 5.18
CA GLN A 55 -18.70 -2.71 5.52
C GLN A 55 -18.34 -2.52 7.00
N LYS A 56 -17.52 -1.51 7.29
CA LYS A 56 -17.22 -1.12 8.68
C LYS A 56 -18.45 -0.48 9.33
N ASP A 57 -18.44 -0.41 10.65
CA ASP A 57 -19.49 0.25 11.43
C ASP A 57 -19.78 1.66 10.91
N THR A 58 -21.01 2.13 11.11
CA THR A 58 -21.44 3.47 10.72
C THR A 58 -20.48 4.50 11.31
N ALA A 59 -19.94 5.37 10.46
CA ALA A 59 -19.05 6.43 10.90
C ALA A 59 -19.79 7.36 11.87
N SER A 60 -19.26 7.50 13.09
CA SER A 60 -19.73 8.52 14.03
C SER A 60 -19.16 9.87 13.61
N VAL A 61 -19.89 10.57 12.74
CA VAL A 61 -19.50 11.87 12.21
C VAL A 61 -20.30 12.94 12.94
N ARG A 62 -19.63 13.89 13.62
CA ARG A 62 -20.27 15.14 14.03
C ARG A 62 -20.37 16.04 12.81
N LEU A 63 -21.59 16.24 12.34
CA LEU A 63 -21.91 17.32 11.41
C LEU A 63 -22.16 18.59 12.24
N PHE A 64 -21.66 19.72 11.73
CA PHE A 64 -21.59 21.03 12.38
C PHE A 64 -22.95 21.53 12.86
#